data_AF-A0AAD5N898-F1
#
_entry.id   AF-A0AAD5N898-F1
#
_cell.length_a   1.000
_cell.length_b   1.000
_cell.length_c   1.000
_cell.angle_alpha   90.00
_cell.angle_beta   90.00
_cell.angle_gamma   90.00
#
_symmetry.space_group_name_H-M   'P 1'
#
loop_
_entity.id
_entity.type
_entity.pdbx_description
1 polymer ?
#
loop_
_entity_poly.entity_id
_entity_poly.type
_entity_poly.pdbx_seq_one_letter_code
_entity_poly.pdbx_strand_id
1 'polypeptide(L)'
;MLSATVPNCMEFADWVGRIKNRKINVVSTLKRPVPLEHYLYTGQDGKTKKDMFKIVDMNGTWLDDGYRKATEAKANKRDGIGSQVKGIDGNDMVVVVVVEDEISTTTGFTGKPVGKNDKNVYISLIDFLRTSEQLPMVVFVFSRKRCDENAQSLSSMDLTNAEVEKFHIKTFFSQCTSRLKGSDKELPQVHLVKDLCLRGFAVHHSGILPILKEVVELLFQKGYVKV
;
A
#
# COMPACT_ATOMS: atom_id res chain seq x y z
N MET A 1 -14.02 9.37 -24.32
CA MET A 1 -13.82 8.23 -23.39
C MET A 1 -12.54 8.49 -22.62
N LEU A 2 -12.48 8.12 -21.34
CA LEU A 2 -11.27 8.24 -20.52
C LEU A 2 -10.83 6.83 -20.11
N SER A 3 -9.55 6.51 -20.28
CA SER A 3 -8.96 5.20 -19.99
C SER A 3 -7.53 5.39 -19.49
N ALA A 4 -7.02 4.41 -18.75
CA ALA A 4 -5.58 4.26 -18.54
C ALA A 4 -4.88 3.90 -19.86
N THR A 5 -3.54 4.01 -19.87
CA THR A 5 -2.70 3.66 -21.02
C THR A 5 -2.87 2.17 -21.36
N VAL A 6 -3.34 1.90 -22.58
CA VAL A 6 -3.50 0.55 -23.13
C VAL A 6 -2.83 0.47 -24.51
N PRO A 7 -2.16 -0.63 -24.85
CA PRO A 7 -1.40 -0.73 -26.09
C PRO A 7 -2.29 -0.77 -27.35
N ASN A 8 -3.52 -1.26 -27.25
CA ASN A 8 -4.45 -1.47 -28.37
C ASN A 8 -5.52 -0.37 -28.52
N CYS A 9 -5.21 0.86 -28.12
CA CYS A 9 -6.18 1.96 -28.10
C CYS A 9 -6.80 2.30 -29.48
N MET A 10 -6.03 2.14 -30.56
CA MET A 10 -6.49 2.40 -31.94
C MET A 10 -7.54 1.40 -32.39
N GLU A 11 -7.30 0.10 -32.20
CA GLU A 11 -8.25 -0.96 -32.58
C GLU A 11 -9.60 -0.78 -31.88
N PHE A 12 -9.56 -0.42 -30.59
CA PHE A 12 -10.75 -0.15 -29.82
C PHE A 12 -11.51 1.07 -30.35
N ALA A 13 -10.81 2.17 -30.65
CA ALA A 13 -11.42 3.37 -31.21
C ALA A 13 -12.05 3.13 -32.59
N ASP A 14 -11.37 2.37 -33.45
CA ASP A 14 -11.86 2.01 -34.78
C ASP A 14 -13.11 1.12 -34.70
N TRP A 15 -13.13 0.17 -33.77
CA TRP A 15 -14.30 -0.67 -33.52
C TRP A 15 -15.50 0.17 -33.05
N VAL A 16 -15.31 1.06 -32.06
CA VAL A 16 -16.38 1.97 -31.60
C VAL A 16 -16.84 2.90 -32.72
N GLY A 17 -15.90 3.45 -33.49
CA GLY A 17 -16.20 4.35 -34.60
C GLY A 17 -17.06 3.71 -35.68
N ARG A 18 -16.76 2.45 -36.05
CA ARG A 18 -17.56 1.67 -37.00
C ARG A 18 -18.97 1.40 -36.50
N ILE A 19 -19.12 0.95 -35.25
CA ILE A 19 -20.44 0.65 -34.68
C ILE A 19 -21.31 1.90 -34.56
N LYS A 20 -20.72 3.03 -34.17
CA LYS A 20 -21.46 4.28 -33.94
C LYS A 20 -21.58 5.14 -35.18
N ASN A 21 -20.96 4.75 -36.30
CA ASN A 21 -20.83 5.56 -37.51
C ASN A 21 -20.40 7.00 -37.21
N ARG A 22 -19.37 7.14 -36.36
CA ARG A 22 -18.85 8.44 -35.89
C ARG A 22 -17.33 8.41 -35.89
N LYS A 23 -16.71 9.53 -36.29
CA LYS A 23 -15.26 9.72 -36.16
C LYS A 23 -14.87 9.74 -34.68
N ILE A 24 -13.97 8.85 -34.28
CA ILE A 24 -13.38 8.81 -32.94
C ILE A 24 -11.92 9.23 -33.08
N ASN A 25 -11.49 10.23 -32.30
CA ASN A 25 -10.08 10.65 -32.25
C ASN A 25 -9.43 10.03 -31.01
N VAL A 26 -8.26 9.42 -31.19
CA VAL A 26 -7.44 8.89 -30.11
C VAL A 26 -6.39 9.94 -29.72
N VAL A 27 -6.30 10.22 -28.43
CA VAL A 27 -5.26 11.07 -27.84
C VAL A 27 -4.61 10.26 -26.73
N SER A 28 -3.31 10.00 -26.84
CA SER A 28 -2.55 9.16 -25.90
C SER A 28 -1.22 9.81 -25.53
N THR A 29 -0.74 9.53 -24.33
CA THR A 29 0.59 9.93 -23.87
C THR A 29 1.20 8.85 -22.98
N LEU A 30 2.50 8.62 -23.12
CA LEU A 30 3.28 7.76 -22.21
C LEU A 30 3.90 8.56 -21.05
N LYS A 31 3.88 9.89 -21.13
CA LYS A 31 4.47 10.77 -20.13
C LYS A 31 3.61 10.79 -18.87
N ARG A 32 4.18 10.37 -17.74
CA ARG A 32 3.56 10.52 -16.41
C ARG A 32 3.66 11.98 -15.95
N PRO A 33 2.59 12.58 -15.39
CA PRO A 33 2.65 13.93 -14.81
C PRO A 33 3.59 14.03 -13.61
N VAL A 34 3.68 12.96 -12.81
CA VAL A 34 4.59 12.84 -11.66
C VAL A 34 5.53 11.65 -11.94
N PRO A 35 6.84 11.90 -12.14
CA PRO A 35 7.82 10.83 -12.26
C PRO A 35 7.87 9.98 -10.99
N LEU A 36 8.10 8.67 -11.13
CA LEU A 36 8.18 7.74 -10.02
C LEU A 36 9.57 7.10 -9.99
N GLU A 37 10.05 6.81 -8.79
CA GLU A 37 11.26 6.03 -8.54
C GLU A 37 10.88 4.76 -7.80
N HIS A 38 11.61 3.67 -8.05
CA HIS A 38 11.34 2.41 -7.39
C HIS A 38 12.52 1.99 -6.48
N TYR A 39 12.27 1.66 -5.21
CA TYR A 39 13.20 1.14 -4.17
C TYR A 39 12.88 -0.21 -3.45
N LEU A 40 13.76 -1.21 -3.45
CA LEU A 40 13.54 -2.41 -2.61
C LEU A 40 13.80 -2.09 -1.13
N TYR A 41 12.90 -2.49 -0.23
CA TYR A 41 13.06 -2.31 1.21
C TYR A 41 13.42 -3.63 1.90
N THR A 42 14.48 -3.64 2.70
CA THR A 42 14.93 -4.86 3.44
C THR A 42 15.09 -4.63 4.94
N GLY A 43 14.54 -3.52 5.47
CA GLY A 43 14.59 -3.20 6.89
C GLY A 43 13.68 -4.10 7.72
N GLN A 44 14.15 -4.52 8.90
CA GLN A 44 13.39 -5.37 9.83
C GLN A 44 13.41 -4.84 11.28
N ASP A 45 14.32 -3.92 11.57
CA ASP A 45 14.53 -3.36 12.90
C ASP A 45 15.02 -1.91 12.84
N GLY A 46 15.24 -1.30 14.00
CA GLY A 46 15.72 0.08 14.09
C GLY A 46 17.10 0.33 13.47
N LYS A 47 17.94 -0.70 13.29
CA LYS A 47 19.27 -0.56 12.67
C LYS A 47 19.18 -0.53 11.15
N THR A 48 18.32 -1.38 10.61
CA THR A 48 18.14 -1.61 9.17
C THR A 48 16.96 -0.82 8.59
N LYS A 49 16.32 0.05 9.39
CA LYS A 49 15.16 0.83 8.97
C LYS A 49 15.41 1.74 7.75
N LYS A 50 16.67 2.00 7.41
CA LYS A 50 17.10 2.81 6.25
C LYS A 50 17.50 1.97 5.04
N ASP A 51 17.40 0.63 5.10
CA ASP A 51 17.79 -0.28 4.03
C ASP A 51 16.77 -0.22 2.89
N MET A 52 16.86 0.83 2.07
CA MET A 52 15.99 1.11 0.93
C MET A 52 16.84 1.36 -0.32
N PHE A 53 16.72 0.51 -1.34
CA PHE A 53 17.65 0.45 -2.48
C PHE A 53 16.95 0.79 -3.79
N LYS A 54 17.30 1.91 -4.41
CA LYS A 54 16.71 2.34 -5.69
C LYS A 54 17.06 1.38 -6.82
N ILE A 55 16.06 0.81 -7.47
CA ILE A 55 16.16 -0.11 -8.61
C ILE A 55 15.63 0.50 -9.93
N VAL A 56 14.81 1.55 -9.87
CA VAL A 56 14.38 2.30 -11.06
C VAL A 56 14.42 3.80 -10.75
N ASP A 57 15.01 4.59 -11.64
CA ASP A 57 15.06 6.05 -11.51
C ASP A 57 13.82 6.76 -12.09
N MET A 58 13.77 8.10 -11.94
CA MET A 58 12.66 8.93 -12.45
C MET A 58 12.46 8.86 -13.98
N ASN A 59 13.48 8.40 -14.72
CA ASN A 59 13.43 8.25 -16.17
C ASN A 59 12.92 6.86 -16.58
N GLY A 60 12.68 5.95 -15.63
CA GLY A 60 12.32 4.57 -15.89
C GLY A 60 13.51 3.65 -16.19
N THR A 61 14.74 4.09 -15.88
CA THR A 61 15.96 3.31 -16.12
C THR A 61 16.17 2.32 -14.99
N TRP A 62 16.40 1.04 -15.33
CA TRP A 62 16.76 0.00 -14.38
C TRP A 62 18.18 0.22 -13.80
N LEU A 63 18.34 0.01 -12.50
CA LEU A 63 19.58 0.16 -11.74
C LEU A 63 20.00 -1.18 -11.13
N ASP A 64 20.90 -1.89 -11.80
CA ASP A 64 21.39 -3.20 -11.37
C ASP A 64 22.09 -3.17 -9.99
N ASP A 65 22.86 -2.12 -9.73
CA ASP A 65 23.57 -1.94 -8.46
C ASP A 65 22.62 -1.91 -7.25
N GLY A 66 21.45 -1.28 -7.39
CA GLY A 66 20.45 -1.24 -6.34
C GLY A 66 19.86 -2.63 -6.04
N TYR A 67 19.59 -3.40 -7.09
CA TYR A 67 19.07 -4.76 -6.97
C TYR A 67 20.09 -5.70 -6.32
N ARG A 68 21.35 -5.63 -6.74
CA ARG A 68 22.46 -6.39 -6.17
C ARG A 68 22.62 -6.08 -4.68
N LYS A 69 22.67 -4.80 -4.30
CA LYS A 69 22.79 -4.36 -2.89
C LYS A 69 21.62 -4.85 -2.03
N ALA A 70 20.39 -4.79 -2.55
CA ALA A 70 19.22 -5.31 -1.84
C ALA A 70 19.32 -6.82 -1.60
N THR A 71 19.76 -7.56 -2.62
CA THR A 71 19.95 -9.02 -2.54
C THR A 71 21.04 -9.38 -1.51
N GLU A 72 22.17 -8.68 -1.53
CA GLU A 72 23.24 -8.83 -0.54
C GLU A 72 22.76 -8.52 0.88
N ALA A 73 22.00 -7.44 1.07
CA ALA A 73 21.43 -7.07 2.37
C ALA A 73 20.44 -8.13 2.89
N LYS A 74 19.67 -8.78 2.01
CA LYS A 74 18.76 -9.89 2.35
C LYS A 74 19.54 -11.18 2.65
N ALA A 75 20.63 -11.45 1.92
CA ALA A 75 21.45 -12.65 2.05
C ALA A 75 22.35 -12.66 3.30
N ASN A 76 23.06 -11.56 3.58
CA ASN A 76 23.91 -11.40 4.77
C ASN A 76 23.15 -11.59 6.09
N LYS A 77 21.81 -11.53 6.05
CA LYS A 77 20.92 -11.78 7.20
C LYS A 77 20.53 -13.26 7.33
N ARG A 78 20.58 -14.07 6.25
CA ARG A 78 20.32 -15.53 6.29
C ARG A 78 21.47 -16.29 6.95
N ASP A 79 22.71 -15.84 6.79
CA ASP A 79 23.89 -16.50 7.38
C ASP A 79 23.99 -16.37 8.93
N GLY A 80 23.16 -15.52 9.55
CA GLY A 80 23.01 -15.44 11.01
C GLY A 80 22.05 -16.47 11.62
N ILE A 81 21.31 -17.23 10.81
CA ILE A 81 20.39 -18.28 11.23
C ILE A 81 20.69 -19.51 10.38
N GLY A 82 21.59 -20.37 10.88
CA GLY A 82 22.02 -21.55 10.13
C GLY A 82 20.86 -22.45 9.71
N SER A 83 20.69 -22.61 8.39
CA SER A 83 20.38 -23.88 7.73
C SER A 83 20.36 -23.71 6.20
N GLN A 84 20.86 -24.74 5.54
CA GLN A 84 21.10 -24.82 4.11
C GLN A 84 19.83 -24.68 3.23
N VAL A 85 19.98 -24.21 2.00
CA VAL A 85 19.83 -25.00 0.74
C VAL A 85 19.64 -24.08 -0.49
N LYS A 86 20.35 -24.48 -1.56
CA LYS A 86 20.21 -24.30 -3.04
C LYS A 86 19.33 -23.17 -3.60
N GLY A 87 19.93 -22.40 -4.51
CA GLY A 87 19.27 -21.37 -5.31
C GLY A 87 18.31 -21.89 -6.36
N ILE A 88 17.56 -20.95 -6.95
CA ILE A 88 16.92 -20.96 -8.28
C ILE A 88 16.52 -19.50 -8.61
N ASP A 89 16.83 -19.15 -9.86
CA ASP A 89 16.24 -18.26 -10.87
C ASP A 89 15.32 -17.09 -10.49
N GLY A 90 15.61 -15.98 -11.15
CA GLY A 90 14.88 -14.73 -11.05
C GLY A 90 13.55 -14.69 -11.80
N ASN A 91 12.63 -13.90 -11.26
CA ASN A 91 11.75 -12.99 -12.00
C ASN A 91 11.02 -12.02 -11.03
N ASP A 92 10.80 -10.79 -11.52
CA ASP A 92 9.77 -9.79 -11.19
C ASP A 92 9.84 -8.81 -9.98
N MET A 93 10.49 -7.66 -10.23
CA MET A 93 10.08 -6.22 -10.26
C MET A 93 9.03 -5.51 -9.33
N VAL A 94 9.30 -4.20 -9.14
CA VAL A 94 8.47 -3.01 -8.76
C VAL A 94 8.59 -2.56 -7.31
N VAL A 95 8.67 -1.24 -7.08
CA VAL A 95 8.63 -0.69 -5.72
C VAL A 95 7.38 0.11 -5.52
N VAL A 96 6.44 -0.69 -5.09
CA VAL A 96 5.57 -0.44 -3.96
C VAL A 96 6.40 -0.80 -2.70
N VAL A 97 6.18 -0.19 -1.53
CA VAL A 97 6.62 -0.89 -0.31
C VAL A 97 5.69 -2.08 -0.12
N VAL A 98 6.03 -3.17 -0.79
CA VAL A 98 5.41 -4.48 -0.62
C VAL A 98 6.06 -5.08 0.62
N VAL A 99 5.27 -5.33 1.66
CA VAL A 99 5.62 -6.39 2.62
C VAL A 99 5.30 -7.68 1.87
N GLU A 100 6.31 -8.29 1.24
CA GLU A 100 6.16 -9.49 0.41
C GLU A 100 5.52 -10.62 1.23
N ASP A 101 4.27 -10.96 0.93
CA ASP A 101 3.89 -12.37 0.81
C ASP A 101 3.91 -12.67 -0.69
N GLU A 102 4.76 -13.62 -1.09
CA GLU A 102 4.91 -14.06 -2.47
C GLU A 102 3.57 -14.49 -3.10
N ILE A 103 3.28 -14.01 -4.31
CA ILE A 103 2.19 -14.51 -5.17
C ILE A 103 2.83 -15.39 -6.23
N SER A 104 2.77 -16.72 -6.02
CA SER A 104 3.03 -17.70 -7.07
C SER A 104 1.70 -18.28 -7.55
N THR A 105 1.28 -17.90 -8.75
CA THR A 105 0.21 -18.56 -9.49
C THR A 105 0.75 -19.83 -10.12
N THR A 106 0.64 -20.95 -9.41
CA THR A 106 0.31 -22.28 -9.96
C THR A 106 0.22 -23.29 -8.81
N THR A 107 -0.90 -24.01 -8.76
CA THR A 107 -1.13 -25.24 -8.00
C THR A 107 -1.03 -25.19 -6.46
N GLY A 108 -2.18 -25.36 -5.80
CA GLY A 108 -2.28 -25.85 -4.43
C GLY A 108 -1.79 -24.89 -3.33
N PHE A 109 -2.73 -24.15 -2.73
CA PHE A 109 -2.51 -23.40 -1.49
C PHE A 109 -2.19 -24.35 -0.32
N THR A 110 -0.90 -24.69 -0.16
CA THR A 110 -0.35 -25.26 1.08
C THR A 110 0.99 -24.62 1.46
N GLY A 111 1.17 -23.33 1.15
CA GLY A 111 2.28 -22.54 1.68
C GLY A 111 1.92 -22.00 3.07
N LYS A 112 2.62 -22.48 4.12
CA LYS A 112 2.54 -21.85 5.44
C LYS A 112 3.22 -20.47 5.37
N PRO A 113 2.59 -19.39 5.88
CA PRO A 113 3.19 -18.06 5.86
C PRO A 113 4.46 -18.01 6.71
N VAL A 114 5.52 -17.42 6.15
CA VAL A 114 6.80 -17.20 6.83
C VAL A 114 6.64 -16.04 7.83
N GLY A 115 6.21 -16.40 9.04
CA GLY A 115 6.78 -15.96 10.31
C GLY A 115 6.65 -14.49 10.74
N LYS A 116 5.77 -14.23 11.71
CA LYS A 116 5.92 -13.39 12.93
C LYS A 116 6.53 -11.97 12.88
N ASN A 117 7.06 -11.45 11.76
CA ASN A 117 7.91 -10.25 11.74
C ASN A 117 7.35 -9.03 10.98
N ASP A 118 6.17 -9.14 10.35
CA ASP A 118 5.54 -8.02 9.59
C ASP A 118 5.40 -6.75 10.43
N LYS A 119 5.02 -6.89 11.71
CA LYS A 119 4.86 -5.75 12.63
C LYS A 119 6.14 -4.91 12.74
N ASN A 120 7.30 -5.56 12.91
CA ASN A 120 8.57 -4.84 13.08
C ASN A 120 9.02 -4.17 11.78
N VAL A 121 8.75 -4.81 10.63
CA VAL A 121 8.97 -4.23 9.30
C VAL A 121 8.12 -2.96 9.15
N TYR A 122 6.81 -3.02 9.42
CA TYR A 122 5.94 -1.85 9.37
C TYR A 122 6.39 -0.74 10.33
N ILE A 123 6.68 -1.07 11.59
CA ILE A 123 7.13 -0.06 12.57
C ILE A 123 8.40 0.64 12.09
N SER A 124 9.40 -0.13 11.65
CA SER A 124 10.69 0.40 11.20
C SER A 124 10.54 1.28 9.97
N LEU A 125 9.73 0.84 9.01
CA LEU A 125 9.45 1.58 7.79
C LEU A 125 8.67 2.86 8.06
N ILE A 126 7.57 2.77 8.82
CA ILE A 126 6.74 3.94 9.16
C ILE A 126 7.57 4.96 9.92
N ASP A 127 8.40 4.54 10.86
CA ASP A 127 9.32 5.42 11.58
C ASP A 127 10.33 6.11 10.63
N PHE A 128 10.94 5.34 9.72
CA PHE A 128 11.84 5.89 8.72
C PHE A 128 11.16 6.91 7.80
N LEU A 129 9.99 6.57 7.23
CA LEU A 129 9.24 7.48 6.35
C LEU A 129 8.73 8.71 7.10
N ARG A 130 8.31 8.55 8.37
CA ARG A 130 7.89 9.68 9.22
C ARG A 130 9.05 10.65 9.46
N THR A 131 10.21 10.15 9.87
CA THR A 131 11.41 10.97 10.13
C THR A 131 11.99 11.61 8.87
N SER A 132 11.67 11.06 7.71
CA SER A 132 12.11 11.57 6.40
C SER A 132 11.05 12.45 5.72
N GLU A 133 9.94 12.76 6.40
CA GLU A 133 8.81 13.56 5.86
C GLU A 133 8.19 12.97 4.58
N GLN A 134 8.19 11.63 4.45
CA GLN A 134 7.67 10.89 3.29
C GLN A 134 6.30 10.23 3.55
N LEU A 135 5.58 10.66 4.59
CA LEU A 135 4.17 10.30 4.79
C LEU A 135 3.25 11.28 4.05
N PRO A 136 2.07 10.86 3.57
CA PRO A 136 1.44 9.55 3.81
C PRO A 136 2.02 8.41 2.96
N MET A 137 1.82 7.17 3.39
CA MET A 137 2.08 5.97 2.60
C MET A 137 0.80 5.16 2.38
N VAL A 138 0.74 4.37 1.31
CA VAL A 138 -0.36 3.42 1.05
C VAL A 138 0.24 2.04 0.89
N VAL A 139 -0.26 1.08 1.67
CA VAL A 139 0.20 -0.32 1.64
C VAL A 139 -0.84 -1.19 0.95
N PHE A 140 -0.45 -1.87 -0.13
CA PHE A 140 -1.30 -2.83 -0.81
C PHE A 140 -1.11 -4.22 -0.20
N VAL A 141 -2.15 -4.74 0.46
CA VAL A 141 -2.19 -6.08 1.03
C VAL A 141 -3.32 -6.87 0.36
N PHE A 142 -3.00 -8.01 -0.25
CA PHE A 142 -3.94 -8.80 -1.05
C PHE A 142 -4.83 -9.76 -0.22
N SER A 143 -5.07 -9.44 1.05
CA SER A 143 -5.98 -10.18 1.93
C SER A 143 -6.68 -9.23 2.89
N ARG A 144 -8.01 -9.21 2.84
CA ARG A 144 -8.87 -8.40 3.73
C ARG A 144 -8.51 -8.62 5.19
N LYS A 145 -8.39 -9.90 5.58
CA LYS A 145 -8.05 -10.30 6.95
C LYS A 145 -6.68 -9.78 7.35
N ARG A 146 -5.68 -9.85 6.47
CA ARG A 146 -4.33 -9.33 6.77
C ARG A 146 -4.29 -7.81 6.86
N CYS A 147 -5.12 -7.09 6.09
CA CYS A 147 -5.25 -5.63 6.27
C CYS A 147 -5.64 -5.30 7.72
N ASP A 148 -6.67 -5.97 8.23
CA ASP A 148 -7.16 -5.79 9.61
C ASP A 148 -6.11 -6.20 10.65
N GLU A 149 -5.49 -7.37 10.49
CA GLU A 149 -4.45 -7.88 11.41
C GLU A 149 -3.21 -6.96 11.45
N ASN A 150 -2.74 -6.50 10.28
CA ASN A 150 -1.60 -5.58 10.20
C ASN A 150 -1.92 -4.26 10.89
N ALA A 151 -3.08 -3.67 10.62
CA ALA A 151 -3.52 -2.41 11.24
C ALA A 151 -3.69 -2.53 12.76
N GLN A 152 -4.23 -3.65 13.25
CA GLN A 152 -4.33 -3.95 14.69
C GLN A 152 -2.97 -4.15 15.34
N SER A 153 -2.01 -4.77 14.64
CA SER A 153 -0.65 -4.99 15.17
C SER A 153 0.10 -3.68 15.46
N LEU A 154 -0.30 -2.59 14.81
CA LEU A 154 0.22 -1.23 14.92
C LEU A 154 -0.57 -0.36 15.91
N SER A 155 -1.35 -0.96 16.80
CA SER A 155 -2.16 -0.26 17.81
C SER A 155 -1.36 0.67 18.74
N SER A 156 -0.07 0.39 18.95
CA SER A 156 0.84 1.20 19.78
C SER A 156 1.36 2.46 19.09
N MET A 157 1.13 2.64 17.78
CA MET A 157 1.56 3.82 17.04
C MET A 157 0.44 4.85 16.93
N ASP A 158 0.83 6.11 17.07
CA ASP A 158 -0.01 7.28 16.83
C ASP A 158 0.72 8.28 15.92
N LEU A 159 0.13 8.52 14.76
CA LEU A 159 0.64 9.38 13.71
C LEU A 159 -0.09 10.72 13.65
N THR A 160 -1.06 10.95 14.54
CA THR A 160 -1.82 12.21 14.62
C THR A 160 -1.35 13.11 15.75
N ASN A 161 -1.56 14.41 15.61
CA ASN A 161 -1.45 15.34 16.74
C ASN A 161 -2.67 15.18 17.67
N ALA A 162 -2.41 15.17 18.99
CA ALA A 162 -3.40 14.73 19.97
C ALA A 162 -4.61 15.66 20.09
N GLU A 163 -4.47 16.95 19.78
CA GLU A 163 -5.48 17.96 20.06
C GLU A 163 -6.28 18.38 18.83
N VAL A 164 -5.61 18.71 17.71
CA VAL A 164 -6.27 19.34 16.55
C VAL A 164 -6.79 18.30 15.56
N GLU A 165 -5.93 17.41 15.07
CA GLU A 165 -6.27 16.37 14.10
C GLU A 165 -7.30 15.42 14.69
N LYS A 166 -7.10 14.94 15.92
CA LYS A 166 -8.09 14.08 16.59
C LYS A 166 -9.44 14.75 16.76
N PHE A 167 -9.49 16.06 17.08
CA PHE A 167 -10.76 16.78 17.18
C PHE A 167 -11.49 16.84 15.83
N HIS A 168 -10.77 17.17 14.75
CA HIS A 168 -11.35 17.20 13.41
C HIS A 168 -11.83 15.82 12.96
N ILE A 169 -11.03 14.78 13.19
CA ILE A 169 -11.37 13.39 12.86
C ILE A 169 -12.64 12.97 13.62
N LYS A 170 -12.71 13.19 14.95
CA LYS A 170 -13.90 12.87 15.75
C LYS A 170 -15.15 13.57 15.25
N THR A 171 -15.03 14.87 14.99
CA THR A 171 -16.17 15.70 14.56
C THR A 171 -16.66 15.24 13.20
N PHE A 172 -15.76 15.08 12.23
CA PHE A 172 -16.08 14.63 10.89
C PHE A 172 -16.68 13.22 10.87
N PHE A 173 -16.08 12.28 11.61
CA PHE A 173 -16.57 10.91 11.71
C PHE A 173 -17.97 10.85 12.32
N SER A 174 -18.21 11.63 13.39
CA SER A 174 -19.52 11.76 14.03
C SER A 174 -20.57 12.33 13.07
N GLN A 175 -20.22 13.37 12.31
CA GLN A 175 -21.09 13.95 11.30
C GLN A 175 -21.47 12.93 10.23
N CYS A 176 -20.51 12.16 9.70
CA CYS A 176 -20.77 11.16 8.66
C CYS A 176 -21.64 10.01 9.20
N THR A 177 -21.31 9.48 10.36
CA THR A 177 -22.03 8.36 10.99
C THR A 177 -23.35 8.79 11.62
N SER A 178 -23.62 10.09 11.78
CA SER A 178 -24.91 10.59 12.29
C SER A 178 -26.11 10.08 11.51
N ARG A 179 -25.92 9.80 10.22
CA ARG A 179 -26.90 9.28 9.25
C ARG A 179 -27.27 7.81 9.46
N LEU A 180 -26.45 7.05 10.20
CA LEU A 180 -26.75 5.66 10.57
C LEU A 180 -27.84 5.63 11.65
N LYS A 181 -28.64 4.56 11.68
CA LYS A 181 -29.75 4.43 12.63
C LYS A 181 -29.33 3.65 13.87
N GLY A 182 -29.68 4.13 15.07
CA GLY A 182 -29.62 3.36 16.31
C GLY A 182 -28.38 2.48 16.47
N SER A 183 -28.59 1.17 16.50
CA SER A 183 -27.56 0.13 16.67
C SER A 183 -26.49 0.09 15.58
N ASP A 184 -26.75 0.62 14.38
CA ASP A 184 -25.75 0.62 13.29
C ASP A 184 -24.53 1.48 13.64
N LYS A 185 -24.70 2.51 14.48
CA LYS A 185 -23.59 3.32 15.00
C LYS A 185 -22.69 2.55 15.97
N GLU A 186 -23.24 1.52 16.60
CA GLU A 186 -22.58 0.71 17.62
C GLU A 186 -21.93 -0.54 17.05
N LEU A 187 -21.95 -0.72 15.72
CA LEU A 187 -21.28 -1.85 15.08
C LEU A 187 -19.78 -1.85 15.41
N PRO A 188 -19.19 -3.01 15.75
CA PRO A 188 -17.77 -3.10 16.08
C PRO A 188 -16.84 -2.54 14.99
N GLN A 189 -17.21 -2.67 13.72
CA GLN A 189 -16.43 -2.13 12.61
C GLN A 189 -16.42 -0.59 12.60
N VAL A 190 -17.51 0.06 13.03
CA VAL A 190 -17.58 1.53 13.12
C VAL A 190 -16.59 2.04 14.16
N HIS A 191 -16.57 1.41 15.34
CA HIS A 191 -15.63 1.73 16.41
C HIS A 191 -14.18 1.46 16.02
N LEU A 192 -13.90 0.29 15.41
CA LEU A 192 -12.56 -0.08 14.94
C LEU A 192 -12.01 0.93 13.92
N VAL A 193 -12.78 1.29 12.90
CA VAL A 193 -12.34 2.25 11.87
C VAL A 193 -12.13 3.64 12.48
N LYS A 194 -13.02 4.06 13.39
CA LYS A 194 -12.85 5.33 14.12
C LYS A 194 -11.54 5.36 14.91
N ASP A 195 -11.24 4.30 15.66
CA ASP A 195 -10.03 4.20 16.49
C ASP A 195 -8.74 4.13 15.64
N LEU A 196 -8.81 3.51 14.46
CA LEU A 196 -7.72 3.55 13.48
C LEU A 196 -7.51 4.98 12.96
N CYS A 197 -8.56 5.62 12.46
CA CYS A 197 -8.47 6.97 11.90
C CYS A 197 -7.97 7.97 12.94
N LEU A 198 -8.40 7.84 14.19
CA LEU A 198 -7.93 8.65 15.32
C LEU A 198 -6.43 8.57 15.60
N ARG A 199 -5.75 7.53 15.13
CA ARG A 199 -4.29 7.37 15.24
C ARG A 199 -3.57 7.62 13.91
N GLY A 200 -4.31 8.02 12.86
CA GLY A 200 -3.77 8.28 11.53
C GLY A 200 -3.60 7.04 10.67
N PHE A 201 -4.28 5.93 11.00
CA PHE A 201 -4.29 4.69 10.22
C PHE A 201 -5.67 4.47 9.60
N ALA A 202 -5.74 3.74 8.49
CA ALA A 202 -7.00 3.19 8.01
C ALA A 202 -6.83 1.85 7.29
N VAL A 203 -7.94 1.12 7.15
CA VAL A 203 -8.03 -0.03 6.26
C VAL A 203 -9.08 0.23 5.20
N HIS A 204 -8.80 -0.17 3.96
CA HIS A 204 -9.72 -0.02 2.83
C HIS A 204 -9.76 -1.30 2.01
N HIS A 205 -10.87 -2.03 2.10
CA HIS A 205 -11.13 -3.22 1.30
C HIS A 205 -12.64 -3.47 1.17
N SER A 206 -13.02 -4.42 0.33
CA SER A 206 -14.43 -4.74 0.03
C SER A 206 -15.26 -5.26 1.22
N GLY A 207 -14.63 -5.52 2.37
CA GLY A 207 -15.31 -5.93 3.61
C GLY A 207 -15.68 -4.77 4.54
N ILE A 208 -15.21 -3.55 4.26
CA ILE A 208 -15.55 -2.34 5.01
C ILE A 208 -16.88 -1.79 4.50
N LEU A 209 -17.76 -1.41 5.43
CA LEU A 209 -19.06 -0.82 5.11
C LEU A 209 -18.90 0.38 4.16
N PRO A 210 -19.77 0.54 3.14
CA PRO A 210 -19.64 1.60 2.14
C PRO A 210 -19.45 3.00 2.72
N ILE A 211 -20.26 3.36 3.73
CA ILE A 211 -20.16 4.65 4.42
C ILE A 211 -18.78 4.86 5.09
N LEU A 212 -18.18 3.80 5.63
CA LEU A 212 -16.87 3.88 6.29
C LEU A 212 -15.75 4.00 5.27
N LYS A 213 -15.87 3.37 4.09
CA LYS A 213 -14.93 3.56 2.98
C LYS A 213 -14.90 5.02 2.53
N GLU A 214 -16.07 5.63 2.34
CA GLU A 214 -16.18 7.06 1.99
C GLU A 214 -15.53 7.96 3.05
N VAL A 215 -15.75 7.66 4.34
CA VAL A 215 -15.12 8.40 5.45
C VAL A 215 -13.59 8.28 5.40
N VAL A 216 -13.06 7.07 5.21
CA VAL A 216 -11.61 6.83 5.09
C VAL A 216 -11.03 7.58 3.90
N GLU A 217 -11.67 7.51 2.72
CA GLU A 217 -11.24 8.21 1.51
C GLU A 217 -11.18 9.73 1.71
N LEU A 218 -12.20 10.32 2.35
CA LEU A 218 -12.24 11.75 2.63
C LEU A 218 -11.21 12.18 3.68
N LEU A 219 -10.98 11.37 4.72
CA LEU A 219 -9.94 11.63 5.72
C LEU A 219 -8.53 11.51 5.14
N PHE A 220 -8.32 10.57 4.21
CA PHE A 220 -7.07 10.44 3.46
C PHE A 220 -6.82 11.65 2.55
N GLN A 221 -7.83 12.10 1.79
CA GLN A 221 -7.74 13.31 0.97
C GLN A 221 -7.45 14.58 1.78
N LYS A 222 -7.97 14.66 3.01
CA LYS A 222 -7.70 15.77 3.96
C LYS A 222 -6.34 15.63 4.66
N GLY A 223 -5.61 14.54 4.44
CA GLY A 223 -4.29 14.29 5.02
C GLY A 223 -4.33 13.84 6.48
N TYR A 224 -5.47 13.41 7.03
CA TYR A 224 -5.55 12.92 8.41
C TYR A 224 -5.14 11.44 8.55
N VAL A 225 -5.42 10.63 7.54
CA VAL A 225 -4.89 9.26 7.43
C VAL A 225 -3.50 9.32 6.80
N LYS A 226 -2.51 8.76 7.51
CA LYS A 226 -1.09 8.79 7.14
C LYS A 226 -0.58 7.44 6.62
N VAL A 227 -1.26 6.35 6.96
CA VAL A 227 -0.97 4.95 6.55
C VAL A 227 -2.27 4.23 6.22
#